data_AF-A0A0Q6K2Y9-F1
#
_entry.id   AF-A0A0Q6K2Y9-F1
#
_cell.length_a   1.000
_cell.length_b   1.000
_cell.length_c   1.000
_cell.angle_alpha   90.00
_cell.angle_beta   90.00
_cell.angle_gamma   90.00
#
_symmetry.space_group_name_H-M   'P 1'
#
loop_
_entity.id
_entity.type
_entity.pdbx_description
1 polymer ?
#
loop_
_entity_poly.entity_id
_entity_poly.type
_entity_poly.pdbx_seq_one_letter_code
_entity_poly.pdbx_strand_id
1 'polypeptide(L)'
;MMKAYFTALLAPSAVVLSSYGCALANSSTYICKFETGVVVIDPVGPDGAITVEVAGQRRPYALDDEKLVPHEAGLPTLLFQPGLKRWKRLNENGETIEITICKSIAATTH
;
A
#
# COMPACT_ATOMS: atom_id res chain seq x y z
N MET A 1 -51.34 -3.94 -24.41
CA MET A 1 -50.60 -3.05 -23.49
C MET A 1 -49.52 -3.88 -22.81
N MET A 2 -48.28 -3.77 -23.27
CA MET A 2 -47.14 -4.55 -22.74
C MET A 2 -46.47 -3.72 -21.64
N LYS A 3 -46.44 -4.22 -20.40
CA LYS A 3 -45.76 -3.56 -19.28
C LYS A 3 -44.42 -4.27 -19.08
N ALA A 4 -43.37 -3.72 -19.68
CA ALA A 4 -42.00 -4.22 -19.49
C ALA A 4 -41.49 -3.75 -18.13
N TYR A 5 -41.35 -4.68 -17.18
CA TYR A 5 -40.69 -4.41 -15.91
C TYR A 5 -39.18 -4.56 -16.13
N PHE A 6 -38.48 -3.43 -16.23
CA PHE A 6 -37.03 -3.39 -16.11
C PHE A 6 -36.65 -3.64 -14.65
N THR A 7 -36.39 -4.90 -14.30
CA THR A 7 -35.72 -5.25 -13.05
C THR A 7 -34.26 -4.85 -13.22
N ALA A 8 -33.92 -3.65 -12.74
CA ALA A 8 -32.53 -3.22 -12.64
C ALA A 8 -31.80 -4.17 -11.69
N LEU A 9 -30.81 -4.90 -12.21
CA LEU A 9 -29.86 -5.67 -11.43
C LEU A 9 -29.14 -4.73 -10.45
N LEU A 10 -29.48 -4.81 -9.16
CA LEU A 10 -28.56 -4.41 -8.10
C LEU A 10 -27.55 -5.55 -7.98
N ALA A 11 -26.49 -5.49 -8.79
CA ALA A 11 -25.32 -6.31 -8.53
C ALA A 11 -24.76 -5.88 -7.16
N PRO A 12 -24.64 -6.79 -6.17
CA PRO A 12 -23.93 -6.47 -4.95
C PRO A 12 -22.50 -6.13 -5.37
N SER A 13 -22.10 -4.88 -5.15
CA SER A 13 -20.70 -4.48 -5.21
C SER A 13 -19.95 -5.40 -4.25
N ALA A 14 -19.35 -6.45 -4.78
CA ALA A 14 -18.43 -7.28 -4.04
C ALA A 14 -17.31 -6.35 -3.61
N VAL A 15 -17.29 -6.03 -2.31
CA VAL A 15 -16.12 -5.43 -1.68
C VAL A 15 -15.05 -6.51 -1.81
N VAL A 16 -14.23 -6.40 -2.85
CA VAL A 16 -13.02 -7.20 -3.00
C VAL A 16 -12.12 -6.72 -1.88
N LEU A 17 -12.20 -7.38 -0.73
CA LEU A 17 -11.16 -7.32 0.29
C LEU A 17 -9.88 -7.77 -0.39
N SER A 18 -9.12 -6.78 -0.85
CA SER A 18 -7.84 -6.93 -1.51
C SER A 18 -6.99 -7.90 -0.69
N SER A 19 -6.72 -9.09 -1.25
CA SER A 19 -5.82 -10.08 -0.64
C SER A 19 -4.42 -9.52 -0.37
N TYR A 20 -4.09 -8.37 -0.98
CA TYR A 20 -2.88 -7.60 -0.77
C TYR A 20 -2.85 -6.91 0.60
N GLY A 21 -3.99 -6.44 1.09
CA GLY A 21 -4.12 -5.88 2.43
C GLY A 21 -3.72 -6.87 3.51
N CYS A 22 -4.23 -8.10 3.38
CA CYS A 22 -3.86 -9.22 4.26
C CYS A 22 -2.41 -9.67 4.03
N ALA A 23 -1.89 -9.65 2.81
CA ALA A 23 -0.49 -10.04 2.56
C ALA A 23 0.49 -9.05 3.19
N LEU A 24 0.25 -7.75 3.08
CA LEU A 24 1.07 -6.70 3.70
C LEU A 24 0.93 -6.71 5.23
N ALA A 25 -0.28 -6.75 5.78
CA ALA A 25 -0.49 -6.76 7.23
C ALA A 25 0.13 -7.97 7.95
N ASN A 26 0.33 -9.09 7.24
CA ASN A 26 1.02 -10.28 7.75
C ASN A 26 2.48 -10.40 7.25
N SER A 27 3.06 -9.33 6.70
CA SER A 27 4.37 -9.37 6.05
C SER A 27 5.52 -8.84 6.90
N SER A 28 6.71 -9.26 6.47
CA SER A 28 8.03 -8.71 6.76
C SER A 28 8.11 -7.18 6.72
N THR A 29 8.99 -6.59 7.52
CA THR A 29 9.45 -5.20 7.31
C THR A 29 10.19 -5.11 5.97
N TYR A 30 9.87 -4.11 5.14
CA TYR A 30 10.58 -3.86 3.88
C TYR A 30 11.56 -2.71 4.04
N ILE A 31 12.80 -2.92 3.58
CA ILE A 31 13.82 -1.87 3.49
C ILE A 31 14.07 -1.59 2.00
N CYS A 32 13.63 -0.42 1.56
CA CYS A 32 13.72 0.07 0.20
C CYS A 32 14.82 1.12 0.09
N LYS A 33 15.74 0.97 -0.87
CA LYS A 33 16.73 2.00 -1.18
C LYS A 33 16.29 2.75 -2.41
N PHE A 34 15.80 3.97 -2.22
CA PHE A 34 15.53 4.93 -3.26
C PHE A 34 16.72 5.90 -3.38
N GLU A 35 16.86 6.59 -4.51
CA GLU A 35 17.89 7.61 -4.75
C GLU A 35 17.81 8.72 -3.71
N THR A 36 16.59 9.07 -3.29
CA THR A 36 16.35 10.11 -2.28
C THR A 36 16.49 9.64 -0.83
N GLY A 37 16.74 8.35 -0.59
CA GLY A 37 16.97 7.82 0.74
C GLY A 37 16.46 6.40 0.96
N VAL A 38 16.66 5.92 2.18
CA VAL A 38 16.13 4.64 2.63
C VAL A 38 14.70 4.83 3.13
N VAL A 39 13.81 3.96 2.68
CA VAL A 39 12.42 3.89 3.13
C VAL A 39 12.21 2.55 3.84
N VAL A 40 11.82 2.60 5.11
CA VAL A 40 11.50 1.40 5.89
C VAL A 40 9.99 1.32 6.04
N ILE A 41 9.39 0.24 5.56
CA ILE A 41 7.94 0.01 5.60
C ILE A 41 7.69 -1.05 6.66
N ASP A 42 7.08 -0.63 7.75
CA ASP A 42 6.69 -1.50 8.86
C ASP A 42 5.17 -1.72 8.82
N PRO A 43 4.71 -2.88 8.33
CA PRO A 43 3.29 -3.15 8.18
C PRO A 43 2.56 -3.40 9.51
N VAL A 44 3.28 -3.55 10.62
CA VAL A 44 2.69 -3.72 11.96
C VAL A 44 3.31 -2.70 12.92
N GLY A 45 2.88 -1.44 12.81
CA GLY A 45 3.18 -0.45 13.85
C GLY A 45 2.52 -0.83 15.20
N PRO A 46 2.90 -0.17 16.31
CA PRO A 46 2.44 -0.49 17.67
C PRO A 46 0.92 -0.57 17.83
N ASP A 47 0.17 0.17 16.99
CA ASP A 47 -1.29 0.27 17.02
C ASP A 47 -1.97 -0.45 15.84
N GLY A 48 -1.22 -1.28 15.09
CA GLY A 48 -1.69 -1.91 13.84
C GLY A 48 -1.71 -0.96 12.64
N ALA A 49 -1.21 0.28 12.80
CA ALA A 49 -1.03 1.23 11.71
C ALA A 49 0.25 0.93 10.94
N ILE A 50 0.21 1.05 9.60
CA ILE A 50 1.42 0.94 8.78
C ILE A 50 2.24 2.22 8.96
N THR A 51 3.51 2.06 9.33
CA THR A 51 4.43 3.20 9.43
C THR A 51 5.51 3.10 8.38
N VAL A 52 5.86 4.25 7.81
CA VAL A 52 6.91 4.37 6.82
C VAL A 52 7.94 5.35 7.33
N GLU A 53 9.20 4.92 7.43
CA GLU A 53 10.32 5.80 7.73
C GLU A 53 10.80 6.47 6.45
N VAL A 54 10.67 7.80 6.37
CA VAL A 54 11.18 8.62 5.25
C VAL A 54 12.10 9.68 5.85
N ALA A 55 13.33 9.78 5.35
CA ALA A 55 14.34 10.71 5.86
C ALA A 55 14.58 10.60 7.38
N GLY A 56 14.53 9.38 7.94
CA GLY A 56 14.75 9.11 9.37
C GLY A 56 13.54 9.42 10.26
N GLN A 57 12.39 9.79 9.69
CA GLN A 57 11.16 10.06 10.43
C GLN A 57 10.09 9.05 10.09
N ARG A 58 9.52 8.39 11.10
CA ARG A 58 8.38 7.48 10.94
C ARG A 58 7.09 8.27 10.80
N ARG A 59 6.34 7.96 9.74
CA ARG A 59 5.09 8.62 9.38
C ARG A 59 3.99 7.57 9.19
N PRO A 60 2.76 7.85 9.63
CA PRO A 60 1.65 6.94 9.42
C PRO A 60 1.21 6.96 7.95
N TYR A 61 0.88 5.78 7.44
CA TYR A 61 0.36 5.58 6.09
C TYR A 61 -0.90 4.73 6.13
N ALA A 62 -1.86 5.06 5.27
CA ALA A 62 -3.03 4.24 5.01
C ALA A 62 -2.74 3.26 3.87
N LEU A 63 -3.21 2.03 4.01
CA LEU A 63 -3.21 1.07 2.92
C LEU A 63 -4.48 1.25 2.08
N ASP A 64 -4.30 1.60 0.82
CA ASP A 64 -5.34 1.72 -0.19
C ASP A 64 -4.99 0.80 -1.36
N ASP A 65 -5.65 -0.37 -1.39
CA ASP A 65 -5.31 -1.51 -2.25
C ASP A 65 -3.84 -1.96 -2.16
N GLU A 66 -3.02 -1.59 -3.13
CA GLU A 66 -1.58 -1.89 -3.21
C GLU A 66 -0.71 -0.66 -2.87
N LYS A 67 -1.35 0.48 -2.54
CA LYS A 67 -0.70 1.76 -2.27
C LYS A 67 -0.65 2.05 -0.78
N LEU A 68 0.50 2.50 -0.32
CA LEU A 68 0.64 3.22 0.93
C LEU A 68 0.51 4.71 0.62
N VAL A 69 -0.56 5.31 1.13
CA VAL A 69 -0.87 6.73 1.00
C VAL A 69 -0.54 7.42 2.33
N PRO A 70 0.27 8.50 2.33
CA PRO A 70 0.59 9.20 3.56
C PRO A 70 -0.63 9.95 4.11
N HIS A 71 -0.75 10.02 5.43
CA HIS A 71 -1.73 10.92 6.06
C HIS A 71 -1.33 12.40 5.98
N GLU A 72 -0.03 12.67 5.83
CA GLU A 72 0.54 14.02 5.74
C GLU A 72 0.84 14.40 4.28
N ALA A 73 0.59 15.65 3.92
CA ALA A 73 0.92 16.18 2.59
C ALA A 73 2.45 16.31 2.39
N GLY A 74 2.89 16.30 1.13
CA GLY A 74 4.30 16.44 0.76
C GLY A 74 5.14 15.16 0.90
N LEU A 75 4.53 14.07 1.36
CA LEU A 75 5.14 12.73 1.38
C LEU A 75 4.74 11.94 0.13
N PRO A 76 5.59 11.01 -0.34
CA PRO A 76 5.28 10.22 -1.51
C PRO A 76 4.32 9.07 -1.19
N THR A 77 3.48 8.74 -2.17
CA THR A 77 2.73 7.48 -2.18
C THR A 77 3.65 6.34 -2.63
N LEU A 78 3.56 5.19 -1.98
CA LEU A 78 4.36 4.00 -2.32
C LEU A 78 3.45 2.91 -2.85
N LEU A 79 3.74 2.36 -4.03
CA LEU A 79 2.96 1.28 -4.62
C LEU A 79 3.76 -0.02 -4.57
N PHE A 80 3.21 -1.02 -3.90
CA PHE A 80 3.77 -2.37 -3.88
C PHE A 80 3.33 -3.15 -5.11
N GLN A 81 4.26 -3.87 -5.73
CA GLN A 81 3.94 -4.81 -6.80
C GLN A 81 4.39 -6.21 -6.40
N PRO A 82 3.55 -6.97 -5.68
CA PRO A 82 3.93 -8.25 -5.06
C PRO A 82 4.42 -9.27 -6.09
N GLY A 83 3.74 -9.39 -7.24
CA GLY A 83 4.15 -10.29 -8.32
C GLY A 83 5.54 -10.00 -8.89
N LEU A 84 6.04 -8.78 -8.70
CA LEU A 84 7.35 -8.33 -9.17
C LEU A 84 8.34 -8.07 -8.02
N LYS A 85 7.93 -8.31 -6.77
CA LYS A 85 8.71 -8.06 -5.54
C LYS A 85 9.42 -6.69 -5.51
N ARG A 86 8.75 -5.67 -6.04
CA ARG A 86 9.30 -4.32 -6.17
C ARG A 86 8.34 -3.28 -5.61
N TRP A 87 8.91 -2.15 -5.24
CA TRP A 87 8.18 -0.98 -4.80
C TRP A 87 8.40 0.16 -5.76
N LYS A 88 7.36 0.96 -5.92
CA LYS A 88 7.38 2.18 -6.73
C LYS A 88 7.12 3.37 -5.82
N ARG A 89 7.87 4.44 -6.04
CA ARG A 89 7.55 5.75 -5.48
C ARG A 89 6.73 6.52 -6.50
N LEU A 90 5.61 7.08 -6.07
CA LEU A 90 4.71 7.86 -6.91
C LEU A 90 4.76 9.34 -6.52
N ASN A 91 4.55 10.23 -7.50
CA ASN A 91 4.29 11.65 -7.24
C ASN A 91 2.80 11.89 -6.86
N GLU A 92 2.45 13.15 -6.65
CA GLU A 92 1.08 13.58 -6.29
C GLU A 92 0.04 13.25 -7.37
N ASN A 93 0.46 13.11 -8.63
CA ASN A 93 -0.39 12.72 -9.76
C ASN A 93 -0.54 11.19 -9.89
N GLY A 94 0.15 10.41 -9.05
CA GLY A 94 0.17 8.94 -9.11
C GLY A 94 1.13 8.35 -10.16
N GLU A 95 1.99 9.16 -10.76
CA GLU A 95 2.98 8.73 -11.74
C GLU A 95 4.20 8.13 -11.04
N THR A 96 4.78 7.08 -11.63
CA THR A 96 6.00 6.46 -11.08
C THR A 96 7.20 7.36 -11.31
N ILE A 97 7.81 7.82 -10.22
CA ILE A 97 9.06 8.59 -10.26
C ILE A 97 10.27 7.69 -10.02
N GLU A 98 10.09 6.58 -9.31
CA GLU A 98 11.20 5.67 -8.99
C GLU A 98 10.72 4.24 -8.74
N ILE A 99 11.58 3.26 -9.04
CA ILE A 99 11.32 1.83 -8.82
C ILE A 99 12.53 1.23 -8.11
N THR A 100 12.29 0.47 -7.04
CA THR A 100 13.36 -0.24 -6.33
C THR A 100 12.93 -1.64 -5.92
N ILE A 101 13.90 -2.53 -5.77
CA ILE A 101 13.70 -3.86 -5.19
C ILE A 101 14.05 -3.75 -3.70
N CYS A 102 13.07 -3.98 -2.85
CA CYS A 102 13.26 -3.87 -1.41
C CYS A 102 13.69 -5.21 -0.80
N LYS A 103 14.49 -5.15 0.25
CA LYS A 103 14.79 -6.32 1.07
C LYS A 103 13.65 -6.50 2.08
N SER A 104 13.11 -7.71 2.18
CA SER A 104 12.15 -8.07 3.22
C SER A 104 12.88 -8.73 4.40
N ILE A 105 12.63 -8.27 5.61
CA ILE A 105 13.10 -8.91 6.84
C ILE A 105 11.87 -9.47 7.55
N ALA A 106 11.83 -10.80 7.73
CA ALA A 106 10.71 -11.45 8.40
C ALA A 106 10.41 -10.75 9.74
N ALA A 107 9.14 -10.44 9.98
CA ALA A 107 8.71 -9.97 11.29
C ALA A 107 9.10 -11.06 12.30
N THR A 108 9.97 -10.72 13.25
CA THR A 108 10.36 -11.66 14.30
C THR A 108 9.20 -11.69 15.29
N THR A 109 8.37 -12.73 15.21
CA THR A 109 7.36 -12.99 16.22
C THR A 109 8.08 -13.26 17.55
N HIS A 110 8.03 -12.30 18.47
CA HIS A 110 8.48 -12.49 19.85
C HIS A 110 7.36 -13.08 20.70
#